data_AF-A0A5K7ZK81-F1
#
_entry.id   AF-A0A5K7ZK81-F1
#
_cell.length_a   1.000
_cell.length_b   1.000
_cell.length_c   1.000
_cell.angle_alpha   90.00
_cell.angle_beta   90.00
_cell.angle_gamma   90.00
#
_symmetry.space_group_name_H-M   'P 1'
#
loop_
_entity.id
_entity.type
_entity.pdbx_description
1 polymer ?
#
loop_
_entity_poly.entity_id
_entity_poly.type
_entity_poly.pdbx_seq_one_letter_code
_entity_poly.pdbx_strand_id
1 'polypeptide(L)'
;MSDSNALQDISNLVESILCSFDIEFDGVFKDRTALKLLEIAFDKYHFNDLELSFPDSTIRRLFEKMTQTIEKELSKVPKEYLVKVMASIYRSIQRRTNGGREYLIFIQQYVGARVGPGIRAIKF
;
A
#
# COMPACT_ATOMS: atom_id res chain seq x y z
N MET A 1 -22.14 -1.58 9.65
CA MET A 1 -20.95 -1.26 8.81
C MET A 1 -20.60 0.17 9.14
N SER A 2 -19.45 0.47 9.74
CA SER A 2 -19.20 1.84 10.20
C SER A 2 -18.86 2.74 9.00
N ASP A 3 -19.63 3.79 8.81
CA ASP A 3 -19.46 4.87 7.81
C ASP A 3 -18.23 5.73 8.05
N SER A 4 -17.05 5.13 8.24
CA SER A 4 -15.81 5.88 8.37
C SER A 4 -15.20 6.06 6.99
N ASN A 5 -15.62 7.11 6.28
CA ASN A 5 -14.96 7.59 5.06
C ASN A 5 -13.43 7.64 5.23
N ALA A 6 -12.95 7.98 6.43
CA ALA A 6 -11.54 8.03 6.76
C ALA A 6 -10.81 6.68 6.58
N LEU A 7 -11.39 5.54 6.99
CA LEU A 7 -10.73 4.24 6.82
C LEU A 7 -10.70 3.81 5.34
N GLN A 8 -11.77 4.11 4.60
CA GLN A 8 -11.84 3.87 3.16
C GLN A 8 -10.82 4.73 2.41
N ASP A 9 -10.65 6.00 2.80
CA ASP A 9 -9.68 6.91 2.20
C ASP A 9 -8.24 6.42 2.40
N ILE A 10 -7.92 5.91 3.59
CA ILE A 10 -6.63 5.28 3.86
C ILE A 10 -6.44 4.04 2.98
N SER A 11 -7.47 3.17 2.86
CA SER A 11 -7.37 1.96 2.02
C SER A 11 -7.12 2.33 0.57
N ASN A 12 -7.93 3.24 0.05
CA ASN A 12 -7.81 3.77 -1.30
C ASN A 12 -6.41 4.33 -1.55
N LEU A 13 -5.84 5.09 -0.60
CA LEU A 13 -4.49 5.63 -0.75
C LEU A 13 -3.44 4.53 -0.80
N VAL A 14 -3.44 3.62 0.17
CA VAL A 14 -2.44 2.53 0.25
C VAL A 14 -2.53 1.62 -0.98
N GLU A 15 -3.73 1.22 -1.38
CA GLU A 15 -3.95 0.38 -2.56
C GLU A 15 -3.61 1.12 -3.86
N SER A 16 -3.86 2.43 -3.94
CA SER A 16 -3.43 3.24 -5.08
C SER A 16 -1.91 3.29 -5.21
N ILE A 17 -1.19 3.40 -4.08
CA ILE A 17 0.29 3.37 -4.09
C ILE A 17 0.79 2.03 -4.64
N LEU A 18 0.22 0.91 -4.18
CA LEU A 18 0.57 -0.42 -4.69
C LEU A 18 0.25 -0.57 -6.19
N CYS A 19 -0.89 -0.05 -6.65
CA CYS A 19 -1.23 -0.03 -8.07
C CYS A 19 -0.24 0.82 -8.88
N SER A 20 0.16 1.99 -8.38
CA SER A 20 1.16 2.83 -9.04
C SER A 20 2.51 2.12 -9.16
N PHE A 21 2.93 1.37 -8.14
CA PHE A 21 4.15 0.56 -8.23
C PHE A 21 4.02 -0.58 -9.26
N ASP A 22 2.85 -1.21 -9.38
CA ASP A 22 2.65 -2.21 -10.44
C ASP A 22 2.75 -1.61 -11.84
N ILE A 23 2.23 -0.40 -12.04
CA ILE A 23 2.36 0.32 -13.32
C ILE A 23 3.81 0.75 -13.57
N GLU A 24 4.51 1.32 -12.58
CA GLU A 24 5.91 1.76 -12.71
C GLU A 24 6.86 0.61 -13.09
N PHE A 25 6.49 -0.64 -12.77
CA PHE A 25 7.30 -1.82 -13.02
C PHE A 25 6.71 -2.71 -14.15
N ASP A 26 5.85 -2.16 -15.00
CA ASP A 26 5.24 -2.87 -16.15
C ASP A 26 4.60 -4.23 -15.76
N GLY A 27 4.04 -4.32 -14.56
CA GLY A 27 3.41 -5.54 -14.05
C GLY A 27 4.38 -6.61 -13.53
N VAL A 28 5.65 -6.27 -13.29
CA VAL A 28 6.62 -7.15 -12.62
C VAL A 28 6.44 -7.11 -11.09
N PHE A 29 5.80 -6.06 -10.56
CA PHE A 29 5.47 -5.96 -9.15
C PHE A 29 4.51 -7.08 -8.74
N LYS A 30 4.77 -7.69 -7.58
CA LYS A 30 4.03 -8.86 -7.10
C LYS A 30 3.46 -8.60 -5.72
N ASP A 31 2.42 -9.35 -5.39
CA ASP A 31 1.80 -9.40 -4.07
C ASP A 31 2.84 -9.70 -2.97
N ARG A 32 3.83 -10.56 -3.23
CA ARG A 32 4.96 -10.78 -2.29
C ARG A 32 5.77 -9.52 -2.02
N THR A 33 5.97 -8.68 -3.02
CA THR A 33 6.67 -7.41 -2.88
C THR A 33 5.82 -6.44 -2.06
N ALA A 34 4.51 -6.40 -2.30
CA ALA A 34 3.57 -5.62 -1.50
C ALA A 34 3.55 -6.06 -0.02
N LEU A 35 3.54 -7.37 0.25
CA LEU A 35 3.63 -7.91 1.62
C LEU A 35 4.88 -7.42 2.35
N LYS A 36 6.05 -7.50 1.70
CA LYS A 36 7.32 -7.02 2.27
C LYS A 36 7.30 -5.52 2.57
N LEU A 37 6.71 -4.71 1.69
CA LEU A 37 6.58 -3.27 1.93
C LEU A 37 5.66 -2.97 3.12
N LEU A 38 4.57 -3.72 3.27
CA LEU A 38 3.66 -3.60 4.40
C LEU A 38 4.32 -4.05 5.72
N GLU A 39 5.15 -5.09 5.69
CA GLU A 39 5.95 -5.53 6.85
C GLU A 39 6.86 -4.41 7.34
N ILE A 40 7.66 -3.81 6.45
CA ILE A 40 8.54 -2.68 6.80
C ILE A 40 7.72 -1.46 7.25
N ALA A 41 6.51 -1.27 6.72
CA ALA A 41 5.61 -0.22 7.17
C ALA A 41 5.10 -0.47 8.59
N PHE A 42 4.88 -1.72 9.00
CA PHE A 42 4.57 -2.04 10.39
C PHE A 42 5.74 -1.75 11.32
N ASP A 43 6.96 -2.09 10.91
CA ASP A 43 8.18 -1.78 11.68
C ASP A 43 8.27 -0.26 11.95
N LYS A 44 8.01 0.56 10.93
CA LYS A 44 8.00 2.03 11.06
C LYS A 44 6.82 2.58 11.87
N TYR A 45 5.59 2.19 11.54
CA TYR A 45 4.38 2.88 12.03
C TYR A 45 3.74 2.22 13.25
N HIS A 46 3.98 0.94 13.50
CA HIS A 46 3.46 0.20 14.65
C HIS A 46 4.54 -0.01 15.71
N PHE A 47 5.68 -0.58 15.33
CA PHE A 47 6.76 -0.91 16.27
C PHE A 47 7.66 0.30 16.58
N ASN A 48 7.68 1.31 15.70
CA ASN A 48 8.51 2.52 15.81
C ASN A 48 10.02 2.19 15.85
N ASP A 49 10.44 1.24 15.04
CA ASP A 49 11.83 0.83 14.94
C ASP A 49 12.70 2.00 14.45
N LEU A 50 13.85 2.21 15.11
CA LEU A 50 14.79 3.28 14.79
C LEU A 50 15.59 2.97 13.52
N GLU A 51 15.81 1.69 13.23
CA GLU A 51 16.54 1.20 12.07
C GLU A 51 15.67 0.19 11.31
N LEU A 52 15.41 0.47 10.03
CA LEU A 52 14.62 -0.39 9.17
C LEU A 52 15.52 -1.26 8.31
N SER A 53 15.22 -2.56 8.24
CA SER A 53 15.93 -3.51 7.39
C SER A 53 15.29 -3.60 6.02
N PHE A 54 16.10 -3.43 4.96
CA PHE A 54 15.65 -3.52 3.58
C PHE A 54 16.34 -4.67 2.85
N PRO A 55 15.60 -5.56 2.16
CA PRO A 55 16.20 -6.65 1.41
C PRO A 55 17.11 -6.18 0.27
N ASP A 56 16.74 -5.09 -0.40
CA ASP A 56 17.46 -4.51 -1.52
C ASP A 56 17.13 -3.01 -1.70
N SER A 57 17.87 -2.34 -2.58
CA SER A 57 17.70 -0.91 -2.88
C SER A 57 16.38 -0.58 -3.57
N THR A 58 15.76 -1.54 -4.25
CA THR A 58 14.45 -1.35 -4.93
C THR A 58 13.34 -1.27 -3.90
N ILE A 59 13.30 -2.21 -2.94
CA ILE A 59 12.32 -2.19 -1.83
C ILE A 59 12.49 -0.92 -1.01
N ARG A 60 13.72 -0.52 -0.71
CA ARG A 60 13.99 0.74 -0.01
C ARG A 60 13.40 1.94 -0.74
N ARG A 61 13.66 2.07 -2.05
CA ARG A 61 13.13 3.17 -2.86
C ARG A 61 11.61 3.20 -2.89
N LEU A 62 10.98 2.03 -3.04
CA LEU A 62 9.52 1.89 -3.02
C LEU A 62 8.93 2.30 -1.67
N PHE A 63 9.57 1.88 -0.58
CA PHE A 63 9.16 2.25 0.76
C PHE A 63 9.29 3.76 1.02
N GLU A 64 10.40 4.38 0.60
CA GLU A 64 10.60 5.82 0.70
C GLU A 64 9.49 6.59 -0.05
N LYS A 65 9.16 6.19 -1.29
CA LYS A 65 8.03 6.78 -2.04
C LYS A 65 6.68 6.60 -1.33
N MET A 66 6.41 5.39 -0.82
CA MET A 66 5.18 5.06 -0.12
C MET A 66 5.03 5.93 1.14
N THR A 67 6.08 6.03 1.95
CA THR A 67 6.07 6.81 3.19
C THR A 67 5.93 8.30 2.94
N GLN A 68 6.62 8.86 1.94
CA GLN A 68 6.44 10.26 1.52
C GLN A 68 4.99 10.56 1.12
N THR A 69 4.35 9.65 0.38
CA THR A 69 2.96 9.81 -0.06
C THR A 69 1.99 9.75 1.12
N ILE A 70 2.19 8.78 2.03
CA ILE A 70 1.40 8.63 3.24
C ILE A 70 1.54 9.86 4.15
N GLU A 71 2.77 10.30 4.41
CA GLU A 71 3.02 11.44 5.31
C GLU A 71 2.44 12.74 4.73
N LYS A 72 2.46 12.91 3.41
CA LYS A 72 1.84 14.06 2.74
C LYS A 72 0.31 14.04 2.84
N GLU A 73 -0.32 12.92 2.49
CA GLU A 73 -1.79 12.85 2.34
C GLU A 73 -2.50 12.53 3.67
N LEU A 74 -1.84 11.86 4.61
CA LEU A 74 -2.42 11.39 5.87
C LEU A 74 -1.76 12.01 7.12
N SER A 75 -1.07 13.14 6.99
CA SER A 75 -0.41 13.84 8.12
C SER A 75 -1.30 14.08 9.34
N LYS A 76 -2.61 14.26 9.13
CA LYS A 76 -3.60 14.54 10.19
C LYS A 76 -4.32 13.29 10.70
N VAL A 77 -4.06 12.13 10.10
CA VAL A 77 -4.71 10.86 10.46
C VAL A 77 -3.91 10.16 11.54
N PRO A 78 -4.54 9.67 12.63
CA PRO A 78 -3.87 8.86 13.63
C PRO A 78 -3.22 7.62 13.01
N LYS A 79 -1.93 7.39 13.33
CA LYS A 79 -1.16 6.23 12.83
C LYS A 79 -1.85 4.89 13.09
N GLU A 80 -2.62 4.77 14.17
CA GLU A 80 -3.39 3.56 14.48
C GLU A 80 -4.39 3.18 13.39
N TYR A 81 -5.04 4.15 12.74
CA TYR A 81 -5.96 3.87 11.63
C TYR A 81 -5.21 3.41 10.39
N LEU A 82 -4.06 4.03 10.11
CA LEU A 82 -3.17 3.59 9.04
C LEU A 82 -2.74 2.13 9.23
N VAL A 83 -2.24 1.79 10.42
CA VAL A 83 -1.78 0.43 10.75
C VAL A 83 -2.93 -0.57 10.67
N LYS A 84 -4.14 -0.22 11.16
CA LYS A 84 -5.32 -1.10 11.06
C LYS A 84 -5.68 -1.42 9.61
N VAL A 85 -5.68 -0.42 8.74
CA VAL A 85 -6.00 -0.61 7.32
C VAL A 85 -4.89 -1.40 6.62
N MET A 86 -3.62 -1.06 6.83
CA MET A 86 -2.49 -1.82 6.30
C MET A 86 -2.53 -3.29 6.74
N ALA A 87 -2.87 -3.57 8.00
CA ALA A 87 -3.03 -4.94 8.50
C ALA A 87 -4.19 -5.68 7.83
N SER A 88 -5.28 -4.99 7.52
CA SER A 88 -6.40 -5.57 6.75
C SER A 88 -5.99 -5.94 5.33
N ILE A 89 -5.27 -5.05 4.65
CA ILE A 89 -4.73 -5.29 3.30
C ILE A 89 -3.73 -6.44 3.33
N TYR A 90 -2.76 -6.41 4.25
CA TYR A 90 -1.76 -7.47 4.43
C TYR A 90 -2.41 -8.85 4.59
N ARG A 91 -3.38 -8.96 5.52
CA ARG A 91 -4.10 -10.22 5.75
C ARG A 91 -4.90 -10.66 4.52
N SER A 92 -5.45 -9.73 3.76
CA SER A 92 -6.19 -10.03 2.53
C SER A 92 -5.27 -10.62 1.47
N ILE A 93 -4.12 -9.99 1.23
CA ILE A 93 -3.09 -10.51 0.32
C ILE A 93 -2.63 -11.90 0.79
N GLN A 94 -2.20 -12.01 2.04
CA GLN A 94 -1.63 -13.25 2.60
C GLN A 94 -2.59 -14.44 2.55
N ARG A 95 -3.90 -14.21 2.76
CA ARG A 95 -4.89 -15.30 2.81
C ARG A 95 -5.49 -15.65 1.45
N ARG A 96 -5.49 -14.71 0.51
CA ARG A 96 -6.26 -14.84 -0.75
C ARG A 96 -5.38 -15.04 -1.96
N THR A 97 -4.06 -14.96 -1.84
CA THR A 97 -3.16 -15.07 -2.99
C THR A 97 -1.97 -15.99 -2.71
N ASN A 98 -1.33 -16.48 -3.78
CA ASN A 98 -0.10 -17.26 -3.67
C ASN A 98 1.16 -16.38 -3.72
N GLY A 99 0.96 -15.06 -3.66
CA GLY A 99 2.01 -14.07 -3.76
C GLY A 99 2.42 -13.69 -5.19
N GLY A 100 1.58 -14.01 -6.17
CA GLY A 100 1.74 -13.62 -7.56
C GLY A 100 1.27 -12.18 -7.80
N ARG A 101 0.19 -12.01 -8.56
CA ARG A 101 -0.40 -10.69 -8.89
C ARG A 101 -1.92 -10.67 -8.64
N GLU A 102 -2.45 -11.68 -7.97
CA GLU A 102 -3.89 -11.87 -7.82
C GLU A 102 -4.54 -10.70 -7.08
N TYR A 103 -3.90 -10.20 -6.01
CA TYR A 103 -4.41 -9.03 -5.28
C TYR A 103 -4.27 -7.77 -6.12
N LEU A 104 -3.11 -7.55 -6.74
CA LEU A 104 -2.86 -6.37 -7.59
C LEU A 104 -3.84 -6.27 -8.75
N ILE A 105 -4.10 -7.38 -9.46
CA ILE A 105 -5.11 -7.45 -10.53
C ILE A 105 -6.49 -7.10 -9.98
N PHE A 106 -6.84 -7.66 -8.81
CA PHE A 106 -8.11 -7.35 -8.16
C PHE A 106 -8.23 -5.86 -7.84
N ILE A 107 -7.30 -5.27 -7.08
CA ILE A 107 -7.41 -3.87 -6.65
C ILE A 107 -7.28 -2.87 -7.82
N GLN A 108 -6.63 -3.24 -8.92
CA GLN A 108 -6.59 -2.38 -10.11
C GLN A 108 -7.96 -2.13 -10.73
N GLN A 109 -8.90 -3.08 -10.59
CA GLN A 109 -10.25 -2.94 -11.12
C GLN A 109 -11.12 -1.97 -10.31
N TYR A 110 -10.81 -1.75 -9.02
CA TYR A 110 -11.62 -0.94 -8.11
C TYR A 110 -10.96 0.38 -7.71
N VAL A 111 -9.64 0.36 -7.55
CA VAL A 111 -8.85 1.50 -7.10
C VAL A 111 -8.03 2.04 -8.27
N GLY A 112 -7.23 1.20 -8.94
CA GLY A 112 -6.31 1.64 -9.99
C GLY A 112 -5.18 2.53 -9.45
N ALA A 113 -4.31 3.02 -10.33
CA ALA A 113 -3.23 3.92 -9.94
C ALA A 113 -3.72 5.37 -9.85
N ARG A 114 -3.29 6.10 -8.82
CA ARG A 114 -3.65 7.52 -8.68
C ARG A 114 -2.74 8.37 -9.56
N VAL A 115 -3.32 9.04 -10.56
CA VAL A 115 -2.61 9.95 -11.48
C VAL A 115 -2.80 11.44 -11.11
N GLY A 116 -3.64 11.73 -10.11
CA GLY A 116 -3.82 13.07 -9.56
C GLY A 116 -4.77 13.10 -8.34
N PRO A 117 -5.01 14.26 -7.71
CA PRO A 117 -6.01 14.39 -6.66
C PRO A 117 -7.41 14.04 -7.20
N GLY A 118 -7.99 12.94 -6.72
CA GLY A 118 -9.31 12.47 -7.17
C GLY A 118 -9.34 11.78 -8.55
N ILE A 119 -8.21 11.65 -9.26
CA ILE A 119 -8.16 11.04 -10.60
C ILE A 119 -7.40 9.71 -10.54
N ARG A 120 -8.03 8.65 -11.05
CA ARG A 120 -7.49 7.28 -11.04
C ARG A 120 -7.43 6.71 -12.46
N ALA A 121 -6.32 6.07 -12.80
CA ALA A 121 -6.15 5.28 -14.01
C ALA A 121 -6.52 3.83 -13.70
N ILE A 122 -7.67 3.39 -14.19
CA ILE A 122 -8.16 2.02 -14.06
C ILE A 122 -7.81 1.28 -15.34
N LYS A 123 -7.16 0.13 -15.22
CA LYS A 123 -6.83 -0.73 -16.37
C LYS A 123 -7.97 -1.75 -16.53
N PHE A 124 -8.64 -1.72 -17.67
CA PHE A 124 -9.68 -2.68 -18.05
C PHE A 124 -9.07 -3.91 -18.70
#